data_AF-A0A3C0UPR0-F1
#
_entry.id   AF-A0A3C0UPR0-F1
#
_cell.length_a   1.000
_cell.length_b   1.000
_cell.length_c   1.000
_cell.angle_alpha   90.00
_cell.angle_beta   90.00
_cell.angle_gamma   90.00
#
_symmetry.space_group_name_H-M   'P 1'
#
loop_
_entity.id
_entity.type
_entity.pdbx_description
1 polymer ?
#
loop_
_entity_poly.entity_id
_entity_poly.type
_entity_poly.pdbx_seq_one_letter_code
_entity_poly.pdbx_strand_id
1 'polypeptide(L)'
;MTEANIAKSTSGTLVKDEPVQYVNELTTLNLGPTHPATHGIFQNVLTMDGEKIIAGEQTVGYIHRAFEKIAERRPFYQITTLTDRMNYCSSPINNMGWQMTVEKLLGVEVPKRAQYIRVIMM
;
A
#
# COMPACT_ATOMS: atom_id res chain seq x y z
N MET A 1 30.60 7.56 34.69
CA MET A 1 31.54 7.70 33.54
C MET A 1 30.88 7.08 32.33
N THR A 2 30.14 7.87 31.56
CA THR A 2 29.87 7.59 30.15
C THR A 2 29.60 8.93 29.48
N GLU A 3 30.29 9.16 28.37
CA GLU A 3 30.69 10.48 27.87
C GLU A 3 29.55 11.26 27.20
N ALA A 4 29.56 12.57 27.45
CA ALA A 4 28.79 13.55 26.69
C ALA A 4 29.44 13.73 25.30
N ASN A 5 28.76 13.32 24.24
CA ASN A 5 29.19 13.61 22.88
C ASN A 5 28.69 15.00 22.46
N ILE A 6 29.63 15.94 22.47
CA ILE A 6 29.47 17.32 22.00
C ILE A 6 29.60 17.32 20.47
N ALA A 7 28.50 17.52 19.74
CA ALA A 7 28.53 17.89 18.33
C ALA A 7 28.46 19.43 18.23
N LYS A 8 29.55 20.06 17.77
CA LYS A 8 29.62 21.52 17.56
C LYS A 8 28.79 21.92 16.34
N SER A 9 27.87 22.86 16.53
CA SER A 9 27.13 23.59 15.49
C SER A 9 28.06 24.57 14.76
N THR A 10 28.04 24.53 13.43
CA THR A 10 28.42 25.66 12.58
C THR A 10 27.13 26.38 12.20
N SER A 11 26.93 27.59 12.75
CA SER A 11 25.77 28.50 12.61
C SER A 11 24.65 28.42 13.68
N GLY A 12 25.02 28.72 14.93
CA GLY A 12 24.61 29.99 15.55
C GLY A 12 23.16 30.27 15.96
N THR A 13 22.19 29.38 15.72
CA THR A 13 20.87 29.48 16.38
C THR A 13 20.49 28.12 16.94
N LEU A 14 20.73 27.93 18.24
CA LEU A 14 20.25 26.79 18.99
C LEU A 14 18.73 26.96 19.14
N VAL A 15 17.97 26.39 18.20
CA VAL A 15 16.60 25.99 18.53
C VAL A 15 16.78 24.94 19.62
N LYS A 16 16.45 25.30 20.86
CA LYS A 16 16.31 24.31 21.91
C LYS A 16 15.28 23.32 21.39
N ASP A 17 15.70 22.09 21.10
CA ASP A 17 14.80 20.95 21.15
C ASP A 17 14.37 20.86 22.60
N GLU A 18 13.35 21.65 22.96
CA GLU A 18 12.67 21.45 24.22
C GLU A 18 12.18 20.00 24.21
N PRO A 19 12.45 19.21 25.27
CA PRO A 19 11.94 17.86 25.34
C PRO A 19 10.42 17.98 25.28
N VAL A 20 9.82 17.48 24.20
CA VAL A 20 8.37 17.38 24.05
C VAL A 20 7.88 16.69 25.32
N GLN A 21 7.19 17.44 26.17
CA GLN A 21 6.77 16.98 27.47
C GLN A 21 5.62 16.00 27.22
N TYR A 22 5.98 14.72 27.14
CA TYR A 22 5.02 13.63 26.97
C TYR A 22 4.06 13.65 28.15
N VAL A 23 2.77 13.79 27.84
CA VAL A 23 1.72 13.51 28.81
C VAL A 23 1.77 12.00 28.95
N ASN A 24 2.05 11.48 30.15
CA ASN A 24 2.14 10.04 30.43
C ASN A 24 0.79 9.28 30.23
N GLU A 25 -0.09 9.77 29.37
CA GLU A 25 -1.43 9.28 29.12
C GLU A 25 -1.55 8.87 27.64
N LEU A 26 -1.28 7.58 27.39
CA LEU A 26 -1.46 6.98 26.09
C LEU A 26 -2.95 6.97 25.73
N THR A 27 -3.30 7.62 24.62
CA THR A 27 -4.66 7.67 24.10
C THR A 27 -4.81 6.69 22.95
N THR A 28 -5.89 5.90 22.96
CA THR A 28 -6.25 5.05 21.82
C THR A 28 -7.26 5.78 20.94
N LEU A 29 -6.88 6.04 19.69
CA LEU A 29 -7.73 6.65 18.67
C LEU A 29 -8.11 5.60 17.63
N ASN A 30 -9.41 5.28 17.55
CA ASN A 30 -9.93 4.48 16.45
C ASN A 30 -10.21 5.39 15.24
N LEU A 31 -9.27 5.40 14.29
CA LEU A 31 -9.52 5.97 12.98
C LEU A 31 -10.34 4.95 12.18
N GLY A 32 -11.66 5.09 12.28
CA GLY A 32 -12.63 4.15 11.73
C GLY A 32 -12.51 3.91 10.22
N PRO A 33 -13.31 2.98 9.65
CA PRO A 33 -13.30 2.62 8.24
C PRO A 33 -13.98 3.70 7.36
N THR A 34 -13.59 4.95 7.56
CA THR A 34 -13.92 6.09 6.71
C THR A 34 -12.82 6.26 5.68
N HIS A 35 -13.13 6.78 4.48
CA HIS A 35 -12.16 7.10 3.44
C HIS A 35 -11.12 8.11 3.99
N PRO A 36 -9.93 7.68 4.46
CA PRO A 36 -8.95 8.59 5.01
C PRO A 36 -8.15 9.12 3.84
N ALA A 37 -8.76 9.93 2.97
CA ALA A 37 -8.12 10.51 1.77
C ALA A 37 -7.25 9.53 0.94
N THR A 38 -7.50 8.22 1.01
CA THR A 38 -6.62 7.16 0.48
C THR A 38 -7.43 6.20 -0.38
N HIS A 39 -6.76 5.63 -1.39
CA HIS A 39 -7.33 4.67 -2.34
C HIS A 39 -7.76 3.36 -1.61
N GLY A 40 -8.96 3.35 -1.02
CA GLY A 40 -9.53 2.17 -0.38
C GLY A 40 -10.25 2.45 0.94
N ILE A 41 -10.47 1.38 1.69
CA ILE A 41 -11.10 1.40 3.02
C ILE A 41 -10.29 0.47 3.92
N PHE A 42 -9.74 1.02 5.00
CA PHE A 42 -9.13 0.27 6.08
C PHE A 42 -9.32 1.05 7.39
N GLN A 43 -9.39 0.32 8.49
CA GLN A 43 -9.50 0.90 9.83
C GLN A 43 -8.10 0.91 10.44
N ASN A 44 -7.76 1.96 11.18
CA ASN A 44 -6.48 2.07 11.87
C ASN A 44 -6.70 2.45 13.34
N VAL A 45 -6.38 1.53 14.25
CA VAL A 45 -6.44 1.75 15.69
C VAL A 45 -5.07 2.25 16.13
N LEU A 46 -4.98 3.54 16.43
CA LEU A 46 -3.73 4.24 16.75
C LEU A 46 -3.56 4.37 18.26
N THR A 47 -2.37 4.05 18.75
CA THR A 47 -1.92 4.44 20.10
C THR A 47 -1.08 5.70 19.98
N MET A 48 -1.54 6.78 20.61
CA MET A 48 -0.97 8.11 20.49
C MET A 48 -0.53 8.65 21.85
N ASP A 49 0.56 9.41 21.83
CA ASP A 49 1.05 10.23 22.94
C ASP A 49 1.03 11.69 22.46
N GLY A 50 -0.02 12.40 22.86
CA GLY A 50 -0.35 13.71 22.31
C GLY A 50 -0.49 13.66 20.78
N GLU A 51 0.40 14.36 20.08
CA GLU A 51 0.43 14.45 18.61
C GLU A 51 1.25 13.34 17.94
N LYS A 52 1.95 12.50 18.72
CA LYS A 52 2.84 11.46 18.20
C LYS A 52 2.15 10.10 18.16
N ILE A 53 2.20 9.44 17.01
CA ILE A 53 1.76 8.04 16.87
C ILE A 53 2.89 7.13 17.36
N ILE A 54 2.59 6.26 18.33
CA ILE A 54 3.53 5.26 18.87
C ILE A 54 3.34 3.91 18.19
N ALA A 55 2.09 3.49 18.01
CA ALA A 55 1.73 2.23 17.37
C ALA A 55 0.40 2.39 16.61
N GLY A 56 0.19 1.54 15.61
CA GLY A 56 -1.06 1.50 14.85
C GLY A 56 -1.35 0.07 14.42
N GLU A 57 -2.55 -0.41 14.73
CA GLU A 57 -3.07 -1.69 14.26
C GLU A 57 -4.01 -1.44 13.08
N GLN A 58 -3.64 -1.93 11.91
CA GLN A 58 -4.44 -1.76 10.69
C GLN A 58 -5.32 -2.99 10.46
N THR A 59 -6.62 -2.76 10.32
CA THR A 59 -7.57 -3.77 9.85
C THR A 59 -7.86 -3.54 8.37
N VAL A 60 -7.49 -4.51 7.53
CA VAL A 60 -7.73 -4.52 6.08
C VAL A 60 -8.80 -5.54 5.71
N GLY A 61 -9.36 -5.41 4.50
CA GLY A 61 -10.27 -6.44 3.94
C GLY A 61 -11.76 -6.05 3.90
N TYR A 62 -12.13 -4.82 4.28
CA TYR A 62 -13.53 -4.33 4.15
C TYR A 62 -14.07 -4.40 2.72
N ILE A 63 -13.19 -4.35 1.72
CA ILE A 63 -13.52 -4.44 0.29
C ILE A 63 -13.09 -5.79 -0.33
N HIS A 64 -12.93 -6.83 0.48
CA HIS A 64 -12.60 -8.16 -0.01
C HIS A 64 -13.74 -8.69 -0.90
N ARG A 65 -13.43 -8.97 -2.17
CA ARG A 65 -14.39 -9.42 -3.19
C ARG A 65 -14.19 -10.86 -3.64
N ALA A 66 -13.30 -11.60 -2.98
CA ALA A 66 -13.01 -13.01 -3.27
C ALA A 66 -12.72 -13.30 -4.77
N PHE A 67 -11.90 -12.46 -5.41
CA PHE A 67 -11.57 -12.61 -6.84
C PHE A 67 -11.02 -13.98 -7.20
N GLU A 68 -10.14 -14.52 -6.35
CA GLU A 68 -9.53 -15.84 -6.52
C GLU A 68 -10.61 -16.94 -6.52
N LYS A 69 -11.56 -16.87 -5.57
CA LYS A 69 -12.64 -17.85 -5.48
C LYS A 69 -13.57 -17.80 -6.68
N ILE A 70 -13.83 -16.60 -7.19
CA ILE A 70 -14.65 -16.40 -8.37
C ILE A 70 -13.93 -16.90 -9.63
N ALA A 71 -12.61 -16.74 -9.70
CA ALA A 71 -11.79 -17.19 -10.82
C ALA A 71 -11.77 -18.72 -10.97
N GLU A 72 -11.86 -19.49 -9.87
CA GLU A 72 -11.93 -20.97 -9.91
C GLU A 72 -13.05 -21.51 -10.80
N ARG A 73 -14.16 -20.77 -10.94
CA ARG A 73 -15.36 -21.20 -11.68
C ARG A 73 -15.45 -20.58 -13.07
N ARG A 74 -14.42 -19.88 -13.54
CA ARG A 74 -14.43 -19.18 -14.83
C ARG A 74 -13.31 -19.63 -15.75
N PRO A 75 -13.56 -19.67 -17.06
CA PRO A 75 -12.51 -19.93 -18.02
C PRO A 75 -11.54 -18.74 -18.10
N PHE A 76 -10.29 -19.01 -18.49
CA PHE A 76 -9.19 -18.04 -18.41
C PHE A 76 -9.45 -16.69 -19.10
N TYR A 77 -10.19 -16.69 -20.21
CA TYR A 77 -10.52 -15.47 -20.97
C TYR A 77 -11.52 -14.56 -20.26
N GLN A 78 -12.36 -15.08 -19.35
CA GLN A 78 -13.31 -14.28 -18.58
C GLN A 78 -12.66 -13.61 -17.36
N ILE A 79 -11.49 -14.11 -16.92
CA ILE A 79 -10.77 -13.60 -15.74
C ILE A 79 -10.18 -12.21 -15.98
N THR A 80 -9.93 -11.82 -17.24
CA THR A 80 -9.43 -10.47 -17.60
C THR A 80 -10.29 -9.34 -17.02
N THR A 81 -11.62 -9.52 -17.01
CA THR A 81 -12.53 -8.51 -16.43
C THR A 81 -12.48 -8.42 -14.90
N LEU A 82 -11.98 -9.46 -14.24
CA LEU A 82 -11.73 -9.47 -12.80
C LEU A 82 -10.40 -8.80 -12.49
N THR A 83 -9.36 -9.06 -13.29
CA THR A 83 -8.04 -8.47 -13.11
C THR A 83 -8.05 -6.96 -13.30
N ASP A 84 -8.88 -6.45 -14.22
CA ASP A 84 -9.13 -5.01 -14.38
C ASP A 84 -9.61 -4.33 -13.09
N ARG A 85 -10.36 -5.07 -12.26
CA ARG A 85 -11.01 -4.57 -11.04
C ARG A 85 -10.18 -4.75 -9.79
N MET A 86 -9.00 -5.38 -9.86
CA MET A 86 -8.11 -5.57 -8.70
C MET A 86 -7.48 -4.24 -8.27
N ASN A 87 -6.76 -3.59 -9.17
CA ASN A 87 -6.30 -2.21 -9.03
C ASN A 87 -6.95 -1.35 -10.12
N TYR A 88 -7.92 -0.54 -9.70
CA TYR A 88 -8.71 0.32 -10.59
C TYR A 88 -7.95 1.56 -11.08
N CYS A 89 -6.80 1.90 -10.49
CA CYS A 89 -5.96 3.02 -10.93
C CYS A 89 -4.97 2.61 -12.03
N SER A 90 -4.71 1.32 -12.21
CA SER A 90 -3.78 0.82 -13.22
C SER A 90 -4.21 -0.55 -13.76
N SER A 91 -5.45 -0.61 -14.26
CA SER A 91 -6.05 -1.83 -14.81
C SER A 91 -5.21 -2.53 -15.90
N PRO A 92 -4.53 -1.82 -16.83
CA PRO A 92 -3.69 -2.47 -17.85
C PRO A 92 -2.56 -3.32 -17.29
N ILE A 93 -1.95 -2.90 -16.17
CA ILE A 93 -0.84 -3.61 -15.52
C ILE A 93 -1.32 -4.95 -14.95
N ASN A 94 -2.51 -4.96 -14.32
CA ASN A 94 -3.08 -6.19 -13.78
C ASN A 94 -3.40 -7.21 -14.88
N ASN A 95 -3.99 -6.74 -15.98
CA ASN A 95 -4.29 -7.59 -17.13
C ASN A 95 -3.03 -8.18 -17.74
N MET A 96 -1.96 -7.38 -17.83
CA MET A 96 -0.70 -7.86 -18.36
C MET A 96 -0.13 -8.98 -17.49
N GLY A 97 -0.14 -8.83 -16.15
CA GLY A 97 0.27 -9.89 -15.23
C GLY A 97 -0.51 -11.19 -15.42
N TRP A 98 -1.83 -11.10 -15.62
CA TRP A 98 -2.67 -12.26 -15.90
C TRP A 98 -2.34 -12.92 -17.24
N GLN A 99 -2.28 -12.16 -18.33
CA GLN A 99 -2.04 -12.68 -19.68
C GLN A 99 -0.65 -13.31 -19.79
N MET A 100 0.38 -12.68 -19.24
CA MET A 100 1.75 -13.24 -19.22
C MET A 100 1.82 -14.56 -18.44
N THR A 101 1.04 -14.68 -17.36
CA THR A 101 0.97 -15.91 -16.58
C THR A 101 0.32 -17.04 -17.37
N VAL A 102 -0.79 -16.75 -18.07
CA VAL A 102 -1.48 -17.72 -18.94
C VAL A 102 -0.60 -18.12 -20.14
N GLU A 103 0.09 -17.18 -20.77
CA GLU A 103 1.01 -17.44 -21.88
C GLU A 103 2.17 -18.33 -21.47
N LYS A 104 2.76 -18.05 -20.30
CA LYS A 104 3.82 -18.88 -19.72
C LYS A 104 3.32 -20.29 -19.38
N LEU A 105 2.10 -20.42 -18.87
CA LEU A 105 1.48 -21.72 -18.59
C LEU A 105 1.25 -22.54 -19.86
N LEU A 106 0.88 -21.90 -20.97
CA LEU A 106 0.63 -22.54 -22.26
C LEU A 106 1.89 -22.73 -23.12
N GLY A 107 3.01 -22.10 -22.76
CA GLY A 107 4.26 -22.14 -23.53
C GLY A 107 4.17 -21.42 -24.88
N VAL A 108 3.33 -20.37 -24.98
CA VAL A 108 3.09 -19.65 -26.23
C VAL A 108 3.94 -18.38 -26.31
N GLU A 109 4.56 -18.15 -27.46
CA GLU A 109 5.26 -16.89 -27.74
C GLU A 109 4.33 -15.90 -28.45
N VAL A 110 4.25 -14.69 -27.89
CA VAL A 110 3.42 -13.61 -28.43
C VAL A 110 4.17 -12.89 -29.57
N PRO A 111 3.50 -12.49 -30.67
CA PRO A 111 4.16 -11.78 -31.76
C PRO A 111 4.87 -10.50 -31.31
N LYS A 112 6.04 -10.19 -31.89
CA LYS A 112 6.83 -8.98 -31.60
C LYS A 112 6.00 -7.70 -31.56
N ARG A 113 5.08 -7.52 -32.52
CA ARG A 113 4.19 -6.36 -32.57
C ARG A 113 3.34 -6.21 -31.30
N ALA A 114 2.79 -7.31 -30.79
CA ALA A 114 1.97 -7.29 -29.58
C ALA A 114 2.82 -7.05 -28.32
N GLN A 115 4.06 -7.52 -28.28
CA GLN A 115 5.01 -7.19 -27.21
C GLN A 115 5.29 -5.67 -27.18
N TYR A 116 5.54 -5.02 -28.33
CA TYR A 116 5.73 -3.56 -28.37
C TYR A 116 4.48 -2.79 -27.92
N ILE A 117 3.29 -3.20 -28.35
CA ILE A 117 2.03 -2.56 -27.93
C ILE A 117 1.87 -2.64 -26.41
N ARG A 118 2.23 -3.77 -25.78
CA ARG A 118 2.19 -3.92 -24.32
C ARG A 118 3.09 -2.90 -23.63
N VAL A 119 4.31 -2.72 -24.12
CA VAL A 119 5.26 -1.75 -23.55
C VAL A 119 4.77 -0.31 -23.72
N ILE A 120 4.12 0.03 -24.83
CA ILE A 120 3.57 1.38 -25.07
C ILE A 120 2.36 1.66 -24.16
N MET A 121 1.57 0.64 -23.84
CA MET A 121 0.38 0.75 -22.99
C MET A 121 0.68 0.79 -21.48
N MET A 122 1.93 0.48 -21.09
CA MET A 122 2.43 0.62 -19.72
C MET A 122 2.94 2.03 -19.47
#